data_AF-A0A316P954-F1
#
_entry.id   AF-A0A316P954-F1
#
_cell.length_a   1.000
_cell.length_b   1.000
_cell.length_c   1.000
_cell.angle_alpha   90.00
_cell.angle_beta   90.00
_cell.angle_gamma   90.00
#
_symmetry.space_group_name_H-M   'P 1'
#
loop_
_entity.id
_entity.type
_entity.pdbx_description
1 polymer ?
#
loop_
_entity_poly.entity_id
_entity_poly.type
_entity_poly.pdbx_seq_one_letter_code
_entity_poly.pdbx_strand_id
1 'polypeptide(L)'
;MEFLIVTGMSGAGKSRAIAALEDIGYYCVDNLPAVLLAQFAQLFLQAQEGETQRVALVADSRGTAALGQFDDCLRAMREQEIPYKVMFLDCEDEVLMRRYKETRRRHPLTELGDTSVTEAIKRERRLLEHIKQAADYLIDTSRLTSAQLRERIVQLFMDAPENAMTVQCMSFGFKYGTPHEADLVLDVRCFPNPFYVDTLRSHTGLEQAVRDFVLDCPESREFEKRLFSLLDYMLPLYRNEGKSQLVIAIGCTGGKHRSVTFTEELAAHLRENGARVLVEHRDIKKL
;
A
#
# COMPACT_ATOMS: atom_id res chain seq x y z
N MET A 1 -14.71 4.20 14.29
CA MET A 1 -13.37 4.66 13.89
C MET A 1 -12.38 3.97 14.82
N GLU A 2 -11.49 3.11 14.33
CA GLU A 2 -10.54 2.38 15.18
C GLU A 2 -9.16 3.05 15.10
N PHE A 3 -8.58 3.38 16.26
CA PHE A 3 -7.24 3.98 16.34
C PHE A 3 -6.17 2.89 16.44
N LEU A 4 -5.10 2.99 15.66
CA LEU A 4 -3.94 2.13 15.76
C LEU A 4 -2.80 2.86 16.48
N ILE A 5 -2.45 2.41 17.68
CA ILE A 5 -1.34 2.98 18.44
C ILE A 5 -0.07 2.20 18.09
N VAL A 6 0.90 2.87 17.48
CA VAL A 6 2.18 2.28 17.08
C VAL A 6 3.24 2.65 18.10
N THR A 7 3.86 1.65 18.71
CA THR A 7 4.95 1.83 19.67
C THR A 7 5.95 0.67 19.57
N GLY A 8 6.97 0.67 20.41
CA GLY A 8 8.00 -0.36 20.40
C GLY A 8 9.40 0.16 20.68
N MET A 9 10.38 -0.75 20.64
CA MET A 9 11.78 -0.44 20.92
C MET A 9 12.32 0.65 19.98
N SER A 10 13.20 1.51 20.48
CA SER A 10 13.85 2.51 19.66
C SER A 10 14.81 1.83 18.66
N GLY A 11 14.64 2.10 17.37
CA GLY A 11 15.36 1.39 16.30
C GLY A 11 14.68 0.11 15.77
N ALA A 12 13.52 -0.29 16.30
CA ALA A 12 12.76 -1.44 15.80
C ALA A 12 12.04 -1.18 14.46
N GLY A 13 12.08 0.03 13.93
CA GLY A 13 11.50 0.33 12.61
C GLY A 13 10.15 1.05 12.64
N LYS A 14 9.76 1.67 13.76
CA LYS A 14 8.53 2.48 13.90
C LYS A 14 8.31 3.45 12.72
N SER A 15 9.33 4.22 12.33
CA SER A 15 9.22 5.16 11.21
C SER A 15 8.94 4.47 9.86
N ARG A 16 9.43 3.24 9.66
CA ARG A 16 9.13 2.45 8.45
C ARG A 16 7.72 1.88 8.51
N ALA A 17 7.27 1.52 9.71
CA ALA A 17 5.91 1.07 9.94
C ALA A 17 4.87 2.15 9.65
N ILE A 18 5.13 3.38 10.09
CA ILE A 18 4.29 4.55 9.79
C ILE A 18 4.19 4.77 8.29
N ALA A 19 5.32 4.82 7.58
CA ALA A 19 5.31 5.02 6.14
C ALA A 19 4.49 3.95 5.42
N ALA A 20 4.57 2.69 5.87
CA ALA A 20 3.75 1.61 5.33
C ALA A 20 2.24 1.78 5.65
N LEU A 21 1.89 2.32 6.82
CA LEU A 21 0.51 2.63 7.20
C LEU A 21 -0.05 3.81 6.38
N GLU A 22 0.74 4.86 6.16
CA GLU A 22 0.38 5.99 5.28
C GLU A 22 0.07 5.51 3.86
N ASP A 23 0.92 4.62 3.32
CA ASP A 23 0.75 4.05 1.98
C ASP A 23 -0.57 3.27 1.82
N ILE A 24 -1.11 2.73 2.91
CA ILE A 24 -2.39 1.97 2.90
C ILE A 24 -3.58 2.81 3.39
N GLY A 25 -3.41 4.14 3.46
CA GLY A 25 -4.48 5.10 3.71
C GLY A 25 -4.77 5.41 5.18
N TYR A 26 -3.84 5.11 6.10
CA TYR A 26 -3.95 5.62 7.47
C TYR A 26 -3.54 7.09 7.52
N TYR A 27 -4.29 7.88 8.31
CA TYR A 27 -3.83 9.18 8.76
C TYR A 27 -2.85 8.98 9.91
N CYS A 28 -1.56 9.20 9.65
CA CYS A 28 -0.50 8.96 10.61
C CYS A 28 -0.04 10.24 11.31
N VAL A 29 0.11 10.17 12.64
CA VAL A 29 0.71 11.23 13.45
C VAL A 29 1.93 10.66 14.18
N ASP A 30 3.11 11.14 13.80
CA ASP A 30 4.37 10.73 14.43
C ASP A 30 4.70 11.59 15.65
N ASN A 31 5.39 10.98 16.63
CA ASN A 31 5.95 11.65 17.81
C ASN A 31 4.92 12.42 18.65
N LEU A 32 3.71 11.86 18.82
CA LEU A 32 2.70 12.45 19.69
C LEU A 32 3.03 12.12 21.15
N PRO A 33 3.12 13.12 22.06
CA PRO A 33 3.26 12.84 23.49
C PRO A 33 2.12 11.95 23.99
N ALA A 34 2.44 10.94 24.80
CA ALA A 34 1.46 9.98 25.29
C ALA A 34 0.26 10.64 25.97
N VAL A 35 0.51 11.72 26.73
CA VAL A 35 -0.53 12.51 27.42
C VAL A 35 -1.57 13.15 26.50
N LEU A 36 -1.27 13.31 25.21
CA LEU A 36 -2.17 13.92 24.23
C LEU A 36 -2.95 12.89 23.41
N LEU A 37 -2.64 11.59 23.51
CA LEU A 37 -3.29 10.56 22.67
C LEU A 37 -4.82 10.57 22.84
N ALA A 38 -5.32 10.55 24.08
CA ALA A 38 -6.75 10.57 24.37
C ALA A 38 -7.44 11.86 23.87
N GLN A 39 -6.83 13.03 24.11
CA GLN A 39 -7.37 14.32 23.66
C GLN A 39 -7.43 14.40 22.14
N PHE A 40 -6.38 13.92 21.48
CA PHE A 40 -6.31 13.91 20.02
C PHE A 40 -7.35 12.96 19.42
N ALA A 41 -7.52 11.77 20.01
CA ALA A 41 -8.56 10.83 19.60
C ALA A 41 -9.97 11.43 19.74
N GLN A 42 -10.25 12.16 20.83
CA GLN A 42 -11.52 12.86 21.01
C GLN A 42 -11.79 13.92 19.94
N LEU A 43 -10.78 14.74 19.62
CA LEU A 43 -10.92 15.77 18.58
C LEU A 43 -11.28 15.14 17.22
N PHE A 44 -10.66 14.01 16.87
CA PHE A 44 -10.97 13.28 15.64
C PHE A 44 -12.39 12.71 15.63
N LEU A 45 -12.87 12.21 16.76
CA LEU A 45 -14.26 11.73 16.90
C LEU A 45 -15.28 12.87 16.76
N GLN A 46 -14.95 14.08 17.21
CA GLN A 46 -15.83 15.26 17.13
C GLN A 46 -15.81 15.94 15.76
N ALA A 47 -14.69 15.89 15.03
CA ALA A 47 -14.49 16.63 13.80
C ALA A 47 -15.14 16.00 12.55
N GLN A 48 -15.70 14.78 12.63
CA GLN A 48 -16.16 14.06 11.45
C GLN A 48 -17.69 14.00 11.27
N GLU A 49 -18.18 14.79 10.32
CA GLU A 49 -19.35 14.45 9.48
C GLU A 49 -18.84 13.83 8.17
N GLY A 50 -18.80 12.49 8.07
CA GLY A 50 -18.67 11.78 6.79
C GLY A 50 -17.27 11.42 6.29
N GLU A 51 -16.64 10.40 6.90
CA GLU A 51 -15.85 9.31 6.27
C GLU A 51 -15.00 8.64 7.37
N THR A 52 -15.15 7.34 7.60
CA THR A 52 -14.36 6.61 8.61
C THR A 52 -12.88 6.57 8.24
N GLN A 53 -12.08 7.54 8.71
CA GLN A 53 -10.63 7.52 8.52
C GLN A 53 -9.98 6.54 9.50
N ARG A 54 -9.04 5.72 9.00
CA ARG A 54 -8.17 4.90 9.84
C ARG A 54 -7.04 5.79 10.35
N VAL A 55 -6.84 5.88 11.66
CA VAL A 55 -5.84 6.79 12.25
C VAL A 55 -4.76 5.97 12.95
N ALA A 56 -3.49 6.26 12.64
CA ALA A 56 -2.35 5.68 13.34
C ALA A 56 -1.62 6.76 14.17
N LEU A 57 -1.46 6.50 15.46
CA LEU A 57 -0.81 7.41 16.40
C LEU A 57 0.48 6.76 16.90
N VAL A 58 1.61 7.45 16.76
CA VAL A 58 2.89 6.90 17.20
C VAL A 58 3.29 7.51 18.52
N ALA A 59 3.34 6.64 19.52
CA ALA A 59 3.80 7.01 20.85
C ALA A 59 5.27 6.61 20.99
N ASP A 60 6.14 7.62 21.10
CA ASP A 60 7.57 7.43 21.32
C ASP A 60 7.90 7.62 22.80
N SER A 61 8.67 6.69 23.37
CA SER A 61 9.06 6.68 24.78
C SER A 61 10.23 7.62 25.09
N ARG A 62 10.30 8.78 24.43
CA ARG A 62 11.34 9.79 24.67
C ARG A 62 11.14 10.42 26.05
N GLY A 63 11.70 9.77 27.06
CA GLY A 63 11.72 10.24 28.44
C GLY A 63 11.11 9.25 29.43
N THR A 64 11.75 9.10 30.57
CA THR A 64 11.31 8.23 31.68
C THR A 64 9.97 8.63 32.28
N ALA A 65 9.53 9.89 32.10
CA ALA A 65 8.22 10.37 32.55
C ALA A 65 7.07 10.00 31.60
N ALA A 66 7.35 9.66 30.34
CA ALA A 66 6.35 9.43 29.30
C ALA A 66 5.67 8.05 29.36
N LEU A 67 6.22 7.11 30.14
CA LEU A 67 5.81 5.70 30.13
C LEU A 67 4.69 5.37 31.11
N GLY A 68 4.76 5.87 32.35
CA GLY A 68 3.60 5.78 33.27
C GLY A 68 2.38 6.52 32.69
N GLN A 69 2.64 7.59 31.95
CA GLN A 69 1.62 8.36 31.23
C GLN A 69 1.00 7.61 30.04
N PHE A 70 1.68 6.60 29.48
CA PHE A 70 1.13 5.83 28.37
C PHE A 70 0.05 4.86 28.85
N ASP A 71 0.29 4.14 29.93
CA ASP A 71 -0.72 3.28 30.57
C ASP A 71 -1.94 4.09 31.03
N ASP A 72 -1.70 5.22 31.69
CA ASP A 72 -2.76 6.11 32.14
C ASP A 72 -3.57 6.63 30.93
N CYS A 73 -2.92 6.86 29.79
CA CYS A 73 -3.61 7.28 28.59
C CYS A 73 -4.42 6.16 27.93
N LEU A 74 -3.89 4.93 27.83
CA LEU A 74 -4.64 3.78 27.35
C LEU A 74 -5.86 3.50 28.22
N ARG A 75 -5.73 3.64 29.55
CA ARG A 75 -6.85 3.58 30.49
C ARG A 75 -7.87 4.66 30.21
N ALA A 76 -7.45 5.92 30.06
CA ALA A 76 -8.35 7.02 29.73
C ALA A 76 -9.09 6.80 28.40
N MET A 77 -8.41 6.29 27.36
CA MET A 77 -9.06 5.94 26.09
C MET A 77 -10.11 4.84 26.27
N ARG A 78 -9.80 3.82 27.09
CA ARG A 78 -10.74 2.73 27.42
C ARG A 78 -11.94 3.23 28.23
N GLU A 79 -11.73 4.09 29.22
CA GLU A 79 -12.79 4.71 30.04
C GLU A 79 -13.72 5.60 29.21
N GLN A 80 -13.20 6.21 28.15
CA GLN A 80 -13.95 7.03 27.20
C GLN A 80 -14.56 6.22 26.05
N GLU A 81 -14.50 4.89 26.12
CA GLU A 81 -15.04 3.96 25.12
C GLU A 81 -14.49 4.20 23.69
N ILE A 82 -13.28 4.74 23.57
CA ILE A 82 -12.61 4.94 22.28
C ILE A 82 -12.00 3.60 21.85
N PRO A 83 -12.41 3.01 20.72
CA PRO A 83 -11.84 1.75 20.27
C PRO A 83 -10.43 1.96 19.71
N TYR A 84 -9.46 1.23 20.26
CA TYR A 84 -8.07 1.28 19.83
C TYR A 84 -7.46 -0.12 19.79
N LYS A 85 -6.41 -0.28 18.99
CA LYS A 85 -5.48 -1.43 19.00
C LYS A 85 -4.06 -0.94 19.14
N VAL A 86 -3.19 -1.76 19.73
CA VAL A 86 -1.78 -1.46 19.95
C VAL A 86 -0.90 -2.39 19.11
N MET A 87 -0.05 -1.80 18.26
CA MET A 87 1.02 -2.49 17.55
C MET A 87 2.38 -2.18 18.19
N PHE A 88 3.06 -3.23 18.64
CA PHE A 88 4.38 -3.17 19.24
C PHE A 88 5.44 -3.73 18.30
N LEU A 89 6.44 -2.92 17.95
CA LEU A 89 7.61 -3.35 17.18
C LEU A 89 8.77 -3.70 18.12
N ASP A 90 9.24 -4.93 18.03
CA ASP A 90 10.38 -5.43 18.80
C ASP A 90 11.53 -5.84 17.88
N CYS A 91 12.71 -6.00 18.46
CA CYS A 91 13.93 -6.41 17.79
C CYS A 91 14.93 -6.90 18.83
N GLU A 92 15.74 -7.92 18.51
CA GLU A 92 16.81 -8.42 19.37
C GLU A 92 17.84 -7.31 19.68
N ASP A 93 18.37 -7.31 20.91
CA ASP A 93 19.28 -6.27 21.41
C ASP A 93 20.52 -6.11 20.51
N GLU A 94 21.08 -7.21 20.02
CA GLU A 94 22.25 -7.21 19.13
C GLU A 94 21.95 -6.53 17.78
N VAL A 95 20.75 -6.76 17.24
CA VAL A 95 20.30 -6.15 15.98
C VAL A 95 20.03 -4.66 16.17
N LEU A 96 19.42 -4.26 17.29
CA LEU A 96 19.24 -2.84 17.62
C LEU A 96 20.59 -2.12 17.75
N MET A 97 21.55 -2.71 18.46
CA MET A 97 22.91 -2.16 18.57
C MET A 97 23.56 -1.97 17.20
N ARG A 98 23.41 -2.94 16.29
CA ARG A 98 23.92 -2.84 14.92
C ARG A 98 23.26 -1.69 14.14
N ARG A 99 21.93 -1.57 14.20
CA ARG A 99 21.18 -0.50 13.52
C ARG A 99 21.58 0.90 14.02
N TYR A 100 21.82 1.05 15.32
CA TYR A 100 22.32 2.32 15.88
C TYR A 100 23.73 2.68 15.37
N LYS A 101 24.63 1.69 15.27
CA LYS A 101 25.97 1.89 14.69
C LYS A 101 25.90 2.29 13.22
N GLU A 102 25.04 1.65 12.44
CA GLU A 102 24.88 1.92 11.01
C GLU A 102 24.24 3.30 10.74
N THR A 103 23.19 3.66 11.48
CA THR A 103 22.46 4.92 11.28
C THR A 103 23.13 6.13 11.94
N ARG A 104 24.12 5.91 12.81
CA ARG A 104 24.79 6.94 13.64
C ARG A 104 23.83 7.81 14.46
N ARG A 105 22.59 7.37 14.66
CA ARG A 105 21.61 8.05 15.50
C ARG A 105 21.94 7.82 16.96
N ARG A 106 21.63 8.80 17.82
CA ARG A 106 21.73 8.64 19.28
C ARG A 106 20.49 7.94 19.81
N HIS A 107 20.63 7.19 20.89
CA HIS A 107 19.52 6.53 21.54
C HIS A 107 18.81 7.54 22.48
N PRO A 108 17.47 7.65 22.47
CA PRO A 108 16.76 8.67 23.26
C PRO A 108 17.12 8.68 24.76
N LEU A 109 17.21 7.51 25.39
CA LEU A 109 17.62 7.40 26.80
C LEU A 109 19.10 7.71 27.10
N THR A 110 19.96 7.84 26.10
CA THR A 110 21.36 8.27 26.28
C THR A 110 21.50 9.79 26.35
N GLU A 111 20.44 10.54 26.02
CA GLU A 111 20.41 12.01 26.21
C GLU A 111 20.19 12.42 27.67
N LEU A 112 19.70 11.49 28.51
CA LEU A 112 19.35 11.71 29.91
C LEU A 112 20.47 11.31 30.91
N GLY A 113 21.65 10.89 30.43
CA GLY A 113 22.84 10.59 31.24
C GLY A 113 23.91 9.77 30.52
N ASP A 114 25.10 9.65 31.12
CA ASP A 114 26.27 8.88 30.62
C ASP A 114 26.03 7.35 30.65
N THR A 115 25.03 6.87 29.94
CA THR A 115 24.66 5.44 29.86
C THR A 115 25.08 4.88 28.51
N SER A 116 25.67 3.68 28.49
CA SER A 116 26.00 3.00 27.24
C SER A 116 24.72 2.65 26.45
N VAL A 117 24.81 2.58 25.12
CA VAL A 117 23.67 2.21 24.25
C VAL A 117 23.07 0.85 24.66
N THR A 118 23.91 -0.09 25.08
CA THR A 118 23.47 -1.42 25.54
C THR A 118 22.62 -1.34 26.81
N GLU A 119 23.03 -0.54 27.80
CA GLU A 119 22.25 -0.36 29.03
C GLU A 119 20.98 0.47 28.77
N ALA A 120 21.03 1.42 27.82
CA ALA A 120 19.85 2.16 27.38
C ALA A 120 18.79 1.24 26.74
N ILE A 121 19.19 0.32 25.85
CA ILE A 121 18.29 -0.66 25.22
C ILE A 121 17.66 -1.57 26.29
N LYS A 122 18.46 -2.14 27.19
CA LYS A 122 17.94 -2.99 28.28
C LYS A 122 16.96 -2.25 29.18
N ARG A 123 17.26 -1.00 29.51
CA ARG A 123 16.39 -0.15 30.32
C ARG A 123 15.08 0.13 29.59
N GLU A 124 15.14 0.50 28.31
CA GLU A 124 13.96 0.70 27.48
C GLU A 124 13.10 -0.56 27.41
N ARG A 125 13.70 -1.73 27.21
CA ARG A 125 12.99 -3.01 27.18
C ARG A 125 12.23 -3.29 28.47
N ARG A 126 12.88 -3.12 29.63
CA ARG A 126 12.22 -3.28 30.94
C ARG A 126 11.05 -2.31 31.11
N LEU A 127 11.20 -1.10 30.61
CA LEU A 127 10.16 -0.08 30.70
C LEU A 127 8.96 -0.39 29.79
N LEU A 128 9.21 -0.90 28.58
CA LEU A 128 8.17 -1.21 27.59
C LEU A 128 7.55 -2.60 27.74
N GLU A 129 8.05 -3.44 28.64
CA GLU A 129 7.62 -4.83 28.80
C GLU A 129 6.11 -4.97 29.06
N HIS A 130 5.54 -4.09 29.90
CA HIS A 130 4.10 -4.09 30.19
C HIS A 130 3.26 -3.77 28.95
N ILE A 131 3.69 -2.79 28.14
CA ILE A 131 3.02 -2.42 26.89
C ILE A 131 3.13 -3.56 25.87
N LYS A 132 4.30 -4.17 25.78
CA LYS A 132 4.54 -5.33 24.90
C LYS A 132 3.59 -6.48 25.23
N GLN A 133 3.36 -6.76 26.51
CA GLN A 133 2.44 -7.81 26.95
C GLN A 133 0.96 -7.47 26.69
N ALA A 134 0.62 -6.19 26.70
CA ALA A 134 -0.73 -5.70 26.43
C ALA A 134 -1.01 -5.41 24.94
N ALA A 135 -0.05 -5.63 24.05
CA ALA A 135 -0.18 -5.29 22.63
C ALA A 135 -1.03 -6.30 21.86
N ASP A 136 -1.92 -5.79 21.00
CA ASP A 136 -2.75 -6.61 20.11
C ASP A 136 -1.92 -7.22 18.97
N TYR A 137 -0.92 -6.48 18.48
CA TYR A 137 0.00 -6.93 17.44
C TYR A 137 1.44 -6.81 17.89
N LEU A 138 2.17 -7.92 17.88
CA LEU A 138 3.61 -7.95 18.14
C LEU A 138 4.36 -8.30 16.84
N ILE A 139 5.22 -7.40 16.38
CA ILE A 139 6.06 -7.61 15.19
C ILE A 139 7.52 -7.66 15.60
N ASP A 140 8.14 -8.84 15.46
CA ASP A 140 9.59 -9.00 15.58
C ASP A 140 10.28 -8.60 14.26
N THR A 141 11.09 -7.55 14.33
CA THR A 141 11.81 -6.99 13.17
C THR A 141 13.25 -7.47 13.06
N SER A 142 13.70 -8.39 13.92
CA SER A 142 15.09 -8.84 14.01
C SER A 142 15.62 -9.41 12.69
N ARG A 143 14.75 -10.12 11.95
CA ARG A 143 15.08 -10.79 10.68
C ARG A 143 14.39 -10.16 9.47
N LEU A 144 13.73 -9.03 9.66
CA LEU A 144 12.99 -8.36 8.59
C LEU A 144 13.84 -7.25 7.96
N THR A 145 13.88 -7.26 6.63
CA THR A 145 14.28 -6.08 5.85
C THR A 145 13.20 -5.00 5.92
N SER A 146 13.54 -3.76 5.54
CA SER A 146 12.55 -2.67 5.47
C SER A 146 11.37 -2.99 4.54
N ALA A 147 11.63 -3.71 3.43
CA ALA A 147 10.60 -4.12 2.48
C ALA A 147 9.66 -5.18 3.08
N GLN A 148 10.23 -6.20 3.75
CA GLN A 148 9.43 -7.25 4.41
C GLN A 148 8.62 -6.70 5.59
N LEU A 149 9.14 -5.73 6.35
CA LEU A 149 8.37 -5.06 7.40
C LEU A 149 7.17 -4.31 6.82
N ARG A 150 7.36 -3.59 5.71
CA ARG A 150 6.28 -2.93 4.98
C ARG A 150 5.22 -3.94 4.54
N GLU A 151 5.63 -5.01 3.87
CA GLU A 151 4.71 -6.07 3.40
C GLU A 151 3.91 -6.67 4.57
N ARG A 152 4.58 -6.95 5.69
CA ARG A 152 3.93 -7.51 6.88
C ARG A 152 2.85 -6.57 7.45
N ILE A 153 3.09 -5.27 7.44
CA ILE A 153 2.13 -4.27 7.92
C ILE A 153 0.95 -4.14 6.97
N VAL A 154 1.21 -4.11 5.66
CA VAL A 154 0.17 -4.12 4.63
C VAL A 154 -0.74 -5.33 4.83
N GLN A 155 -0.18 -6.53 5.01
CA GLN A 155 -0.95 -7.76 5.23
C GLN A 155 -1.80 -7.74 6.51
N LEU A 156 -1.32 -7.09 7.58
CA LEU A 156 -2.01 -7.08 8.88
C LEU A 156 -3.18 -6.08 8.95
N PHE A 157 -3.05 -4.93 8.28
CA PHE A 157 -3.97 -3.79 8.47
C PHE A 157 -4.77 -3.42 7.22
N MET A 158 -4.54 -4.12 6.12
CA MET A 158 -5.37 -3.98 4.94
C MET A 158 -6.48 -5.02 4.96
N ASP A 159 -7.68 -4.60 5.39
CA ASP A 159 -8.90 -5.39 5.19
C ASP A 159 -9.10 -5.67 3.69
N ALA A 160 -9.18 -6.97 3.37
CA ALA A 160 -9.21 -7.56 2.04
C ALA A 160 -7.93 -7.31 1.20
N PRO A 161 -7.12 -8.36 0.95
CA PRO A 161 -6.02 -8.32 -0.01
C PRO A 161 -6.41 -7.73 -1.37
N GLU A 162 -7.69 -7.81 -1.76
CA GLU A 162 -8.25 -7.38 -3.04
C GLU A 162 -8.08 -5.88 -3.33
N ASN A 163 -7.95 -5.03 -2.30
CA ASN A 163 -7.89 -3.57 -2.47
C ASN A 163 -6.47 -2.96 -2.35
N ALA A 164 -5.42 -3.79 -2.24
CA ALA A 164 -4.04 -3.34 -2.01
C ALA A 164 -3.39 -2.62 -3.17
N MET A 165 -3.74 -3.03 -4.39
CA MET A 165 -3.07 -2.63 -5.59
C MET A 165 -4.12 -2.21 -6.61
N THR A 166 -4.02 -0.98 -7.09
CA THR A 166 -4.86 -0.50 -8.19
C THR A 166 -4.21 -0.90 -9.52
N VAL A 167 -4.96 -1.56 -10.40
CA VAL A 167 -4.50 -1.87 -11.76
C VAL A 167 -5.03 -0.81 -12.71
N GLN A 168 -4.14 -0.10 -13.41
CA GLN A 168 -4.51 0.84 -14.45
C GLN A 168 -4.33 0.16 -15.81
N CYS A 169 -5.44 -0.11 -16.49
CA CYS A 169 -5.46 -0.62 -17.85
C CYS A 169 -5.50 0.58 -18.82
N MET A 170 -4.45 0.73 -19.63
CA MET A 170 -4.32 1.83 -20.56
C MET A 170 -4.27 1.35 -22.01
N SER A 171 -5.01 1.99 -22.91
CA SER A 171 -4.83 1.81 -24.35
C SER A 171 -4.05 2.97 -24.95
N PHE A 172 -3.10 2.68 -25.86
CA PHE A 172 -2.33 3.71 -26.54
C PHE A 172 -2.02 3.37 -28.01
N GLY A 173 -1.53 4.37 -28.75
CA GLY A 173 -1.04 4.24 -30.12
C GLY A 173 0.49 4.34 -30.19
N PHE A 174 1.16 3.32 -30.72
CA PHE A 174 2.62 3.34 -30.93
C PHE A 174 3.09 4.52 -31.80
N LYS A 175 2.23 5.04 -32.71
CA LYS A 175 2.55 6.25 -33.48
C LYS A 175 2.77 7.50 -32.62
N TYR A 176 2.29 7.48 -31.37
CA TYR A 176 2.40 8.57 -30.41
C TYR A 176 3.40 8.28 -29.26
N GLY A 177 4.18 7.20 -29.37
CA GLY A 177 5.15 6.78 -28.36
C GLY A 177 4.56 5.90 -27.26
N THR A 178 5.40 5.13 -26.58
CA THR A 178 4.99 4.28 -25.45
C THR A 178 4.77 5.14 -24.20
N PRO A 179 3.74 4.89 -23.36
CA PRO A 179 3.58 5.60 -22.09
C PRO A 179 4.79 5.36 -21.18
N HIS A 180 5.29 6.41 -20.54
CA HIS A 180 6.47 6.33 -19.67
C HIS A 180 6.15 5.69 -18.32
N GLU A 181 4.90 5.83 -17.90
CA GLU A 181 4.29 5.31 -16.68
C GLU A 181 3.92 3.83 -16.77
N ALA A 182 4.05 3.18 -17.94
CA ALA A 182 3.68 1.79 -18.13
C ALA A 182 4.70 0.82 -17.52
N ASP A 183 4.23 -0.09 -16.66
CA ASP A 183 5.02 -1.19 -16.13
C ASP A 183 5.08 -2.36 -17.10
N LEU A 184 3.94 -2.67 -17.73
CA LEU A 184 3.79 -3.70 -18.74
C LEU A 184 3.29 -3.07 -20.04
N VAL A 185 3.94 -3.41 -21.15
CA VAL A 185 3.57 -2.94 -22.49
C VAL A 185 3.32 -4.12 -23.40
N LEU A 186 2.11 -4.20 -23.96
CA LEU A 186 1.68 -5.29 -24.83
C LEU A 186 1.35 -4.77 -26.23
N ASP A 187 1.95 -5.40 -27.23
CA ASP A 187 1.74 -5.05 -28.63
C ASP A 187 0.67 -5.95 -29.26
N VAL A 188 -0.45 -5.35 -29.69
CA VAL A 188 -1.57 -6.03 -30.35
C VAL A 188 -1.67 -5.68 -31.84
N ARG A 189 -0.59 -5.17 -32.46
CA ARG A 189 -0.56 -4.80 -33.88
C ARG A 189 -0.63 -5.99 -34.85
N CYS A 190 -0.38 -7.20 -34.37
CA CYS A 190 -0.41 -8.43 -35.17
C CYS A 190 -1.83 -8.90 -35.55
N PHE A 191 -2.88 -8.43 -34.86
CA PHE A 191 -4.27 -8.85 -35.13
C PHE A 191 -4.92 -8.08 -36.29
N PRO A 192 -5.99 -8.62 -36.90
CA PRO A 192 -6.75 -7.96 -37.96
C PRO A 192 -7.09 -6.51 -37.63
N ASN A 193 -6.87 -5.61 -38.58
CA ASN A 193 -6.95 -4.18 -38.35
C ASN A 193 -8.31 -3.62 -38.83
N PRO A 194 -9.20 -3.18 -37.93
CA PRO A 194 -10.51 -2.62 -38.30
C PRO A 194 -10.43 -1.38 -39.19
N PHE A 195 -9.28 -0.70 -39.19
CA PHE A 195 -9.06 0.50 -40.02
C PHE A 195 -9.22 0.26 -41.52
N TYR A 196 -9.01 -0.97 -42.00
CA TYR A 196 -9.19 -1.31 -43.43
C TYR A 196 -10.63 -1.63 -43.81
N VAL A 197 -11.55 -1.64 -42.84
CA VAL A 197 -12.98 -1.80 -43.08
C VAL A 197 -13.60 -0.42 -43.00
N ASP A 198 -14.08 0.10 -44.13
CA ASP A 198 -14.57 1.48 -44.24
C ASP A 198 -15.66 1.80 -43.21
N THR A 199 -16.55 0.85 -42.92
CA THR A 199 -17.62 0.98 -41.93
C THR A 199 -17.15 0.98 -40.48
N LEU A 200 -15.92 0.55 -40.19
CA LEU A 200 -15.37 0.48 -38.83
C LEU A 200 -14.29 1.54 -38.57
N ARG A 201 -13.75 2.16 -39.63
CA ARG A 201 -12.60 3.07 -39.56
C ARG A 201 -12.84 4.31 -38.69
N SER A 202 -14.05 4.86 -38.71
CA SER A 202 -14.44 6.02 -37.90
C SER A 202 -14.78 5.66 -36.45
N HIS A 203 -15.04 4.39 -36.17
CA HIS A 203 -15.48 3.90 -34.87
C HIS A 203 -14.30 3.65 -33.91
N THR A 204 -14.61 3.29 -32.67
CA THR A 204 -13.60 2.98 -31.64
C THR A 204 -13.81 1.59 -31.06
N GLY A 205 -12.80 1.04 -30.38
CA GLY A 205 -12.92 -0.24 -29.68
C GLY A 205 -13.90 -0.26 -28.51
N LEU A 206 -14.53 0.88 -28.18
CA LEU A 206 -15.66 0.92 -27.22
C LEU A 206 -16.97 0.46 -27.86
N GLU A 207 -17.06 0.47 -29.18
CA GLU A 207 -18.29 0.18 -29.92
C GLU A 207 -18.35 -1.29 -30.31
N GLN A 208 -19.54 -1.88 -30.15
CA GLN A 208 -19.76 -3.32 -30.31
C GLN A 208 -19.27 -3.83 -31.67
N ALA A 209 -19.54 -3.12 -32.77
CA ALA A 209 -19.14 -3.54 -34.11
C ALA A 209 -17.60 -3.66 -34.28
N VAL A 210 -16.82 -2.82 -33.60
CA VAL A 210 -15.35 -2.91 -33.62
C VAL A 210 -14.87 -4.02 -32.69
N ARG A 211 -15.49 -4.16 -31.51
CA ARG A 211 -15.18 -5.24 -30.56
C ARG A 211 -15.39 -6.60 -31.19
N ASP A 212 -16.56 -6.83 -31.78
CA ASP A 212 -16.92 -8.07 -32.47
C ASP A 212 -15.92 -8.38 -33.58
N PHE A 213 -15.58 -7.40 -34.42
CA PHE A 213 -14.58 -7.61 -35.47
C PHE A 213 -13.20 -8.02 -34.93
N VAL A 214 -12.75 -7.39 -33.84
CA VAL A 214 -11.45 -7.72 -33.22
C VAL A 214 -11.49 -9.09 -32.55
N LEU A 215 -12.60 -9.45 -31.89
CA LEU A 215 -12.73 -10.70 -31.13
C LEU A 215 -13.23 -11.89 -31.97
N ASP A 216 -13.78 -11.69 -33.16
CA ASP A 216 -14.21 -12.78 -34.05
C ASP A 216 -13.03 -13.55 -34.67
N CYS A 217 -11.84 -12.98 -34.61
CA CYS A 217 -10.59 -13.66 -34.97
C CYS A 217 -10.23 -14.72 -33.92
N PRO A 218 -10.13 -16.02 -34.28
CA PRO A 218 -9.78 -17.09 -33.33
C PRO A 218 -8.46 -16.82 -32.58
N GLU A 219 -7.48 -16.27 -33.27
CA GLU A 219 -6.17 -15.91 -32.73
C GLU A 219 -6.28 -14.79 -31.67
N SER A 220 -7.21 -13.86 -31.84
CA SER A 220 -7.45 -12.79 -30.86
C SER A 220 -8.07 -13.33 -29.57
N ARG A 221 -9.02 -14.27 -29.65
CA ARG A 221 -9.60 -14.95 -28.47
C ARG A 221 -8.58 -15.83 -27.74
N GLU A 222 -7.76 -16.55 -28.49
CA GLU A 222 -6.72 -17.39 -27.88
C GLU A 222 -5.63 -16.54 -27.23
N PHE A 223 -5.27 -15.40 -27.84
CA PHE A 223 -4.36 -14.43 -27.24
C PHE A 223 -4.93 -13.85 -25.95
N GLU A 224 -6.18 -13.42 -25.95
CA GLU A 224 -6.89 -12.90 -24.79
C GLU A 224 -6.82 -13.89 -23.62
N LYS A 225 -7.20 -15.15 -23.86
CA LYS A 225 -7.15 -16.20 -22.83
C LYS A 225 -5.76 -16.38 -22.24
N ARG A 226 -4.72 -16.40 -23.08
CA ARG A 226 -3.32 -16.55 -22.63
C ARG A 226 -2.83 -15.33 -21.87
N LEU A 227 -3.21 -14.15 -22.34
CA LEU A 227 -2.87 -12.89 -21.69
C LEU A 227 -3.50 -12.83 -20.29
N PHE A 228 -4.78 -13.14 -20.18
CA PHE A 228 -5.50 -13.12 -18.91
C PHE A 228 -4.90 -14.12 -17.93
N SER A 229 -4.64 -15.36 -18.40
CA SER A 229 -3.97 -16.37 -17.58
C SER A 229 -2.58 -15.94 -17.09
N LEU A 230 -1.81 -15.23 -17.92
CA LEU A 230 -0.50 -14.70 -17.52
C LEU A 230 -0.66 -13.60 -16.46
N LEU A 231 -1.60 -12.67 -16.66
CA LEU A 231 -1.83 -11.57 -15.73
C LEU A 231 -2.41 -12.06 -14.41
N ASP A 232 -3.31 -13.04 -14.41
CA ASP A 232 -3.84 -13.67 -13.19
C ASP A 232 -2.72 -14.31 -12.36
N TYR A 233 -1.70 -14.86 -13.01
CA TYR A 233 -0.51 -15.38 -12.34
C TYR A 233 0.41 -14.27 -11.81
N MET A 234 0.62 -13.19 -12.58
CA MET A 234 1.54 -12.12 -12.23
C MET A 234 0.99 -11.15 -11.16
N LEU A 235 -0.33 -10.91 -11.14
CA LEU A 235 -0.95 -9.91 -10.27
C LEU A 235 -0.72 -10.19 -8.77
N PRO A 236 -0.87 -11.43 -8.25
CA PRO A 236 -0.50 -11.75 -6.88
C PRO A 236 0.98 -11.53 -6.59
N LEU A 237 1.87 -11.77 -7.57
CA LEU A 237 3.31 -11.58 -7.39
C LEU A 237 3.66 -10.09 -7.22
N TYR A 238 3.07 -9.20 -8.04
CA TYR A 238 3.23 -7.75 -7.85
C TYR A 238 2.65 -7.26 -6.53
N ARG A 239 1.53 -7.83 -6.10
CA ARG A 239 0.93 -7.52 -4.79
C ARG A 239 1.85 -7.92 -3.64
N ASN A 240 2.44 -9.10 -3.71
CA ASN A 240 3.40 -9.58 -2.70
C ASN A 240 4.72 -8.80 -2.73
N GLU A 241 5.15 -8.29 -3.88
CA GLU A 241 6.27 -7.34 -3.98
C GLU A 241 5.98 -6.02 -3.22
N GLY A 242 4.71 -5.73 -2.93
CA GLY A 242 4.28 -4.53 -2.22
C GLY A 242 3.97 -3.36 -3.15
N LYS A 243 3.70 -3.63 -4.42
CA LYS A 243 3.35 -2.61 -5.42
C LYS A 243 1.93 -2.08 -5.17
N SER A 244 1.79 -0.76 -5.08
CA SER A 244 0.49 -0.09 -4.83
C SER A 244 -0.30 0.21 -6.12
N GLN A 245 0.40 0.34 -7.25
CA GLN A 245 -0.20 0.59 -8.56
C GLN A 245 0.54 -0.19 -9.64
N LEU A 246 -0.19 -0.87 -10.52
CA LEU A 246 0.36 -1.54 -11.70
C LEU A 246 -0.28 -0.95 -12.96
N VAL A 247 0.55 -0.43 -13.87
CA VAL A 247 0.08 0.16 -15.14
C VAL A 247 0.33 -0.82 -16.29
N ILE A 248 -0.75 -1.34 -16.87
CA ILE A 248 -0.74 -2.27 -18.00
C ILE A 248 -1.18 -1.51 -19.27
N ALA A 249 -0.24 -1.25 -20.16
CA ALA A 249 -0.47 -0.51 -21.40
C ALA A 249 -0.58 -1.45 -22.61
N ILE A 250 -1.70 -1.39 -23.33
CA ILE A 250 -1.94 -2.15 -24.55
C ILE A 250 -1.84 -1.21 -25.75
N GLY A 251 -0.95 -1.52 -26.68
CA GLY A 251 -0.59 -0.68 -27.82
C GLY A 251 -1.06 -1.25 -29.15
N CYS A 252 -1.75 -0.45 -29.95
CA CYS A 252 -1.90 -0.71 -31.38
C CYS A 252 -1.26 0.46 -32.16
N THR A 253 -1.35 0.49 -33.51
CA THR A 253 -0.69 1.57 -34.26
C THR A 253 -1.24 2.95 -33.89
N GLY A 254 -2.57 3.10 -33.86
CA GLY A 254 -3.24 4.39 -33.67
C GLY A 254 -3.95 4.60 -32.34
N GLY A 255 -4.02 3.58 -31.47
CA GLY A 255 -4.64 3.74 -30.16
C GLY A 255 -6.17 3.84 -30.13
N LYS A 256 -6.86 3.37 -31.19
CA LYS A 256 -8.31 3.61 -31.38
C LYS A 256 -9.19 2.36 -31.40
N HIS A 257 -8.71 1.25 -31.98
CA HIS A 257 -9.53 0.04 -32.22
C HIS A 257 -9.08 -1.14 -31.36
N ARG A 258 -8.05 -1.88 -31.82
CA ARG A 258 -7.54 -3.11 -31.20
C ARG A 258 -7.10 -2.90 -29.75
N SER A 259 -6.26 -1.91 -29.49
CA SER A 259 -5.80 -1.65 -28.12
C SER A 259 -6.93 -1.27 -27.19
N VAL A 260 -7.85 -0.41 -27.62
CA VAL A 260 -9.03 -0.04 -26.82
C VAL A 260 -9.87 -1.28 -26.49
N THR A 261 -10.12 -2.15 -27.49
CA THR A 261 -10.89 -3.39 -27.30
C THR A 261 -10.23 -4.28 -26.24
N PHE A 262 -8.97 -4.66 -26.42
CA PHE A 262 -8.27 -5.52 -25.46
C PHE A 262 -8.11 -4.87 -24.07
N THR A 263 -8.02 -3.54 -23.98
CA THR A 263 -7.98 -2.83 -22.70
C THR A 263 -9.30 -2.97 -21.95
N GLU A 264 -10.44 -2.85 -22.63
CA GLU A 264 -11.76 -3.04 -22.03
C GLU A 264 -12.01 -4.50 -21.60
N GLU A 265 -11.66 -5.47 -22.46
CA GLU A 265 -11.81 -6.89 -22.10
C GLU A 265 -10.95 -7.25 -20.88
N LEU A 266 -9.69 -6.79 -20.84
CA LEU A 266 -8.83 -6.99 -19.69
C LEU A 266 -9.42 -6.35 -18.43
N ALA A 267 -9.90 -5.12 -18.53
CA ALA A 267 -10.48 -4.42 -17.39
C ALA A 267 -11.74 -5.12 -16.86
N ALA A 268 -12.58 -5.68 -17.73
CA ALA A 268 -13.73 -6.47 -17.34
C ALA A 268 -13.31 -7.74 -16.58
N HIS A 269 -12.40 -8.54 -17.16
CA HIS A 269 -11.86 -9.76 -16.54
C HIS A 269 -11.27 -9.49 -15.14
N LEU A 270 -10.49 -8.43 -15.01
CA LEU A 270 -9.85 -8.07 -13.74
C LEU A 270 -10.87 -7.62 -12.68
N ARG A 271 -11.92 -6.88 -13.08
CA ARG A 271 -13.00 -6.48 -12.15
C ARG A 271 -13.80 -7.68 -11.68
N GLU A 272 -14.09 -8.63 -12.58
CA GLU A 272 -14.79 -9.88 -12.23
C GLU A 272 -13.98 -10.72 -11.23
N ASN A 273 -12.64 -10.66 -11.30
CA ASN A 273 -11.73 -11.30 -10.35
C ASN A 273 -11.45 -10.44 -9.09
N GLY A 274 -12.25 -9.40 -8.83
CA GLY A 274 -12.18 -8.61 -7.60
C GLY A 274 -11.06 -7.57 -7.55
N ALA A 275 -10.34 -7.31 -8.65
CA ALA A 275 -9.30 -6.29 -8.67
C ALA A 275 -9.90 -4.87 -8.77
N ARG A 276 -9.26 -3.90 -8.11
CA ARG A 276 -9.55 -2.47 -8.30
C ARG A 276 -8.94 -1.98 -9.61
N VAL A 277 -9.77 -1.72 -10.62
CA VAL A 277 -9.32 -1.36 -11.98
C VAL A 277 -9.70 0.06 -12.38
N LEU A 278 -8.72 0.82 -12.89
CA LEU A 278 -8.90 2.08 -13.61
C LEU A 278 -8.65 1.86 -15.09
N VAL A 279 -9.44 2.52 -15.95
CA VAL A 279 -9.28 2.44 -17.41
C VAL A 279 -9.00 3.80 -18.00
N GLU A 280 -8.02 3.87 -18.89
CA GLU A 280 -7.68 5.09 -19.61
C GLU A 280 -7.40 4.80 -21.09
N HIS A 281 -7.94 5.63 -21.98
CA HIS A 281 -7.65 5.55 -23.40
C HIS A 281 -6.93 6.80 -23.89
N ARG A 282 -5.60 6.79 -23.76
CA ARG A 282 -4.72 7.95 -23.96
C ARG A 282 -4.88 8.62 -25.33
N ASP A 283 -5.05 7.80 -26.38
CA ASP A 283 -5.00 8.27 -27.77
C ASP A 283 -6.32 8.09 -28.53
N ILE A 284 -7.41 7.67 -27.88
CA ILE A 284 -8.68 7.29 -28.56
C ILE A 284 -9.32 8.42 -29.37
N LYS A 285 -9.10 9.67 -28.97
CA LYS A 285 -9.60 10.89 -29.64
C LYS A 285 -8.61 11.47 -30.66
N LYS A 286 -7.41 10.90 -30.79
CA LYS A 286 -6.39 11.41 -31.72
C LYS A 286 -6.65 10.85 -33.13
N LEU A 287 -6.42 11.71 -34.12
CA LEU A 287 -6.56 11.41 -35.56
C LEU A 287 -5.35 10.61 -36.07
#